data_AF-A0A7C9AGA1-F1
#
_entry.id   AF-A0A7C9AGA1-F1
#
_cell.length_a   1.000
_cell.length_b   1.000
_cell.length_c   1.000
_cell.angle_alpha   90.00
_cell.angle_beta   90.00
_cell.angle_gamma   90.00
#
_symmetry.space_group_name_H-M   'P 1'
#
loop_
_entity.id
_entity.type
_entity.pdbx_description
1 polymer ?
#
loop_
_entity_poly.entity_id
_entity_poly.type
_entity_poly.pdbx_seq_one_letter_code
_entity_poly.pdbx_strand_id
1 'polypeptide(L)'
;NCYYGRFFLQWYAQTLIDHADNVLSLASLAFQGTPIVVKIPAVYWWYKTTSHAAELTAGYYNPSNRDGYSRVFEVLKKHTVTMKFVCPGSDVHFQENNESLADPEALCWQVLNAAWD
;
A
#
# COMPACT_ATOMS: atom_id res chain seq x y z
N ASN A 1 -4.09 -19.15 4.17
CA ASN A 1 -2.81 -19.82 3.78
C ASN A 1 -2.94 -21.07 2.90
N CYS A 2 -4.11 -21.36 2.30
CA CYS A 2 -4.21 -22.42 1.29
C CYS A 2 -3.57 -22.00 -0.04
N TYR A 3 -3.30 -22.96 -0.93
CA TYR A 3 -2.74 -22.70 -2.26
C TYR A 3 -3.57 -21.68 -3.06
N TYR A 4 -4.88 -21.91 -3.14
CA TYR A 4 -5.80 -21.01 -3.84
C TYR A 4 -5.81 -19.60 -3.26
N GLY A 5 -5.76 -19.46 -1.92
CA GLY A 5 -5.73 -18.14 -1.28
C GLY A 5 -4.47 -17.34 -1.63
N ARG A 6 -3.30 -17.99 -1.70
CA ARG A 6 -2.07 -17.33 -2.16
C ARG A 6 -2.17 -16.91 -3.63
N PHE A 7 -2.70 -17.79 -4.48
CA PHE A 7 -2.95 -17.48 -5.89
C PHE A 7 -3.87 -16.27 -6.04
N PHE A 8 -5.01 -16.28 -5.34
CA PHE A 8 -5.99 -15.19 -5.38
C PHE A 8 -5.39 -13.86 -4.94
N LEU A 9 -4.70 -13.83 -3.79
CA LEU A 9 -4.12 -12.59 -3.27
C LEU A 9 -2.98 -12.08 -4.16
N GLN A 10 -2.20 -12.97 -4.77
CA GLN A 10 -1.19 -12.60 -5.75
C GLN A 10 -1.83 -11.97 -7.00
N TRP A 11 -2.87 -12.60 -7.56
CA TRP A 11 -3.60 -12.08 -8.72
C TRP A 11 -4.27 -10.73 -8.41
N TYR A 12 -4.91 -10.61 -7.24
CA TYR A 12 -5.62 -9.40 -6.84
C TYR A 12 -4.66 -8.22 -6.65
N ALA A 13 -3.53 -8.42 -5.97
CA ALA A 13 -2.50 -7.40 -5.83
C ALA A 13 -1.84 -7.04 -7.17
N GLN A 14 -1.60 -8.02 -8.05
CA GLN A 14 -1.07 -7.76 -9.38
C GLN A 14 -2.03 -6.90 -10.21
N THR A 15 -3.34 -7.11 -10.08
CA THR A 15 -4.36 -6.31 -10.77
C THR A 15 -4.27 -4.83 -10.38
N LEU A 16 -4.00 -4.52 -9.09
CA LEU A 16 -3.78 -3.14 -8.63
C LEU A 16 -2.51 -2.54 -9.23
N ILE A 17 -1.42 -3.31 -9.28
CA ILE A 17 -0.12 -2.88 -9.83
C ILE A 17 -0.25 -2.59 -11.34
N ASP A 18 -0.86 -3.51 -12.09
CA ASP A 18 -1.08 -3.36 -13.54
C ASP A 18 -2.02 -2.19 -13.83
N HIS A 19 -3.04 -1.97 -13.00
CA HIS A 19 -3.91 -0.81 -13.12
C HIS A 19 -3.14 0.50 -12.95
N ALA A 20 -2.29 0.60 -11.92
CA ALA A 20 -1.45 1.77 -11.69
C ALA A 20 -0.51 2.03 -12.87
N ASP A 21 0.16 0.99 -13.39
CA ASP A 21 1.08 1.11 -14.53
C ASP A 21 0.37 1.64 -15.79
N ASN A 22 -0.83 1.11 -16.08
CA ASN A 22 -1.62 1.53 -17.23
C ASN A 22 -2.11 2.99 -17.12
N VAL A 23 -2.68 3.36 -15.96
CA VAL A 23 -3.19 4.72 -15.74
C VAL A 23 -2.05 5.74 -15.78
N LEU A 24 -0.92 5.45 -15.13
CA LEU A 24 0.23 6.35 -15.11
C LEU A 24 0.92 6.46 -16.46
N SER A 25 0.93 5.40 -17.28
CA SER A 25 1.43 5.47 -18.66
C SER A 25 0.64 6.49 -19.48
N LEU A 26 -0.69 6.46 -19.38
CA LEU A 26 -1.57 7.40 -20.09
C LEU A 26 -1.49 8.81 -19.51
N ALA A 27 -1.46 8.94 -18.18
CA ALA A 27 -1.36 10.23 -17.51
C ALA A 27 -0.03 10.94 -17.81
N SER A 28 1.09 10.21 -17.82
CA SER A 28 2.41 10.76 -18.15
C SER A 28 2.47 11.31 -19.57
N LEU A 29 1.76 10.67 -20.52
CA LEU A 29 1.64 11.16 -21.89
C LEU A 29 0.73 12.40 -21.98
N ALA A 30 -0.40 12.38 -21.29
CA ALA A 30 -1.39 13.48 -21.36
C ALA A 30 -0.93 14.75 -20.62
N PHE A 31 -0.16 14.61 -19.55
CA PHE A 31 0.25 15.69 -18.66
C PHE A 31 1.76 15.90 -18.65
N GLN A 32 2.43 15.70 -19.78
CA GLN A 32 3.87 15.84 -19.89
C GLN A 32 4.36 17.18 -19.30
N GLY A 33 5.34 17.11 -18.39
CA GLY A 33 5.90 18.27 -17.69
C GLY A 33 5.11 18.73 -16.45
N THR A 34 3.94 18.16 -16.17
CA THR A 34 3.17 18.42 -14.95
C THR A 34 3.46 17.35 -13.90
N PRO A 35 3.79 17.71 -12.64
CA PRO A 35 3.98 16.73 -11.58
C PRO A 35 2.69 15.94 -11.30
N ILE A 36 2.79 14.61 -11.32
CA ILE A 36 1.69 13.70 -10.98
C ILE A 36 1.88 13.24 -9.54
N VAL A 37 0.79 13.23 -8.76
CA VAL A 37 0.78 12.76 -7.37
C VAL A 37 -0.13 11.53 -7.26
N VAL A 38 0.40 10.44 -6.72
CA VAL A 38 -0.38 9.24 -6.39
C VAL A 38 -0.59 9.17 -4.89
N LYS A 39 -1.86 9.03 -4.47
CA LYS A 39 -2.21 8.91 -3.06
C LYS A 39 -2.18 7.45 -2.62
N ILE A 40 -1.44 7.16 -1.56
CA ILE A 40 -1.41 5.84 -0.93
C ILE A 40 -2.26 5.90 0.36
N PRO A 41 -3.34 5.11 0.47
CA PRO A 41 -4.12 5.01 1.70
C PRO A 41 -3.33 4.31 2.82
N ALA A 42 -3.42 4.85 4.04
CA ALA A 42 -2.91 4.20 5.24
C ALA A 42 -3.97 3.24 5.79
N VAL A 43 -3.77 1.95 5.56
CA VAL A 43 -4.69 0.87 5.99
C VAL A 43 -4.10 0.21 7.25
N TYR A 44 -4.18 0.93 8.38
CA TYR A 44 -3.47 0.56 9.61
C TYR A 44 -4.26 -0.36 10.55
N TRP A 45 -5.57 -0.55 10.34
CA TRP A 45 -6.38 -1.47 11.15
C TRP A 45 -6.14 -2.91 10.71
N TRP A 46 -6.22 -3.86 11.66
CA TRP A 46 -5.80 -5.27 11.52
C TRP A 46 -4.31 -5.51 11.22
N TYR A 47 -3.47 -4.47 11.24
CA TYR A 47 -2.03 -4.57 10.96
C TYR A 47 -1.28 -5.42 11.98
N LYS A 48 -1.74 -5.50 13.25
CA LYS A 48 -1.15 -6.37 14.27
C LYS A 48 -1.50 -7.85 14.11
N THR A 49 -2.37 -8.21 13.16
CA THR A 49 -2.69 -9.62 12.88
C THR A 49 -1.71 -10.21 11.89
N THR A 50 -1.48 -11.52 11.93
CA THR A 50 -0.68 -12.20 10.89
C THR A 50 -1.27 -12.08 9.48
N SER A 51 -2.58 -11.86 9.40
CA SER A 51 -3.31 -11.79 8.13
C SER A 51 -3.23 -10.43 7.45
N HIS A 52 -3.12 -9.33 8.19
CA HIS A 52 -3.23 -7.97 7.65
C HIS A 52 -4.52 -7.80 6.80
N ALA A 53 -5.66 -8.29 7.31
CA ALA A 53 -6.88 -8.50 6.51
C ALA A 53 -7.38 -7.25 5.76
N ALA A 54 -7.26 -6.07 6.37
CA ALA A 54 -7.65 -4.82 5.70
C ALA A 54 -6.74 -4.48 4.51
N GLU A 55 -5.44 -4.68 4.65
CA GLU A 55 -4.48 -4.47 3.55
C GLU A 55 -4.75 -5.45 2.40
N LEU A 56 -4.96 -6.73 2.73
CA LEU A 56 -5.28 -7.77 1.73
C LEU A 56 -6.51 -7.41 0.90
N THR A 57 -7.57 -6.93 1.55
CA THR A 57 -8.82 -6.55 0.87
C THR A 57 -8.70 -5.23 0.10
N ALA A 58 -7.84 -4.32 0.56
CA ALA A 58 -7.50 -3.08 -0.15
C ALA A 58 -6.59 -3.31 -1.38
N GLY A 59 -6.08 -4.54 -1.58
CA GLY A 59 -5.22 -4.92 -2.70
C GLY A 59 -3.73 -4.96 -2.37
N TYR A 60 -3.33 -4.63 -1.14
CA TYR A 60 -1.95 -4.78 -0.67
C TYR A 60 -1.76 -6.19 -0.13
N TYR A 61 -1.10 -7.07 -0.89
CA TYR A 61 -0.78 -8.41 -0.41
C TYR A 61 0.39 -8.39 0.59
N ASN A 62 0.16 -7.81 1.77
CA ASN A 62 1.15 -7.52 2.81
C ASN A 62 0.93 -8.33 4.11
N PRO A 63 0.92 -9.68 4.09
CA PRO A 63 0.86 -10.44 5.34
C PRO A 63 2.17 -10.26 6.12
N SER A 64 2.19 -10.62 7.40
CA SER A 64 3.32 -10.34 8.32
C SER A 64 4.68 -10.93 7.92
N ASN A 65 4.75 -11.76 6.87
CA ASN A 65 5.96 -12.39 6.35
C ASN A 65 6.28 -12.05 4.88
N ARG A 66 5.65 -11.02 4.30
CA ARG A 66 5.87 -10.60 2.91
C ARG A 66 5.60 -9.10 2.78
N ASP A 67 6.53 -8.40 2.13
CA ASP A 67 6.31 -7.01 1.74
C ASP A 67 5.30 -6.92 0.58
N GLY A 68 4.20 -6.18 0.82
CA GLY A 68 3.16 -5.90 -0.17
C GLY A 68 3.26 -4.52 -0.84
N TYR A 69 4.22 -3.66 -0.46
CA TYR A 69 4.31 -2.27 -0.90
C TYR A 69 5.40 -2.01 -1.95
N SER A 70 6.57 -2.64 -1.84
CA SER A 70 7.72 -2.31 -2.72
C SER A 70 7.39 -2.43 -4.22
N ARG A 71 6.65 -3.46 -4.65
CA ARG A 71 6.21 -3.58 -6.06
C ARG A 71 5.30 -2.45 -6.53
N VAL A 72 4.47 -1.89 -5.65
CA VAL A 72 3.66 -0.71 -5.99
C VAL A 72 4.59 0.47 -6.23
N PHE A 73 5.57 0.67 -5.36
CA PHE A 73 6.51 1.79 -5.44
C PHE A 73 7.51 1.66 -6.60
N GLU A 74 7.88 0.46 -7.00
CA GLU A 74 8.63 0.22 -8.25
C GLU A 74 7.89 0.78 -9.48
N VAL A 75 6.56 0.56 -9.56
CA VAL A 75 5.73 1.11 -10.64
C VAL A 75 5.60 2.63 -10.53
N LEU A 76 5.42 3.18 -9.33
CA LEU A 76 5.39 4.64 -9.15
C LEU A 76 6.72 5.29 -9.56
N LYS A 77 7.84 4.68 -9.17
CA LYS A 77 9.21 5.10 -9.51
C LYS A 77 9.46 5.05 -11.01
N LYS A 78 9.01 3.98 -11.69
CA LYS A 78 9.03 3.86 -13.16
C LYS A 78 8.40 5.06 -13.86
N HIS A 79 7.31 5.61 -13.32
CA HIS A 79 6.60 6.77 -13.88
C HIS A 79 7.04 8.12 -13.32
N THR A 80 8.06 8.15 -12.46
CA THR A 80 8.59 9.39 -11.84
C THR A 80 7.51 10.23 -11.15
N VAL A 81 6.55 9.59 -10.48
CA VAL A 81 5.46 10.28 -9.78
C VAL A 81 5.79 10.52 -8.32
N THR A 82 5.17 11.54 -7.73
CA THR A 82 5.27 11.81 -6.30
C THR A 82 4.24 10.97 -5.53
N MET A 83 4.68 10.23 -4.52
CA MET A 83 3.78 9.55 -3.59
C MET A 83 3.29 10.54 -2.52
N LYS A 84 1.98 10.57 -2.28
CA LYS A 84 1.37 11.21 -1.11
C LYS A 84 0.85 10.14 -0.16
N PHE A 85 1.53 9.98 0.97
CA PHE A 85 1.11 9.14 2.07
C PHE A 85 0.89 10.01 3.31
N VAL A 86 -0.19 9.77 4.04
CA VAL A 86 -0.51 10.51 5.26
C VAL A 86 -0.36 9.57 6.43
N CYS A 87 0.67 9.78 7.22
CA CYS A 87 0.86 9.08 8.49
C CYS A 87 -0.15 9.59 9.51
N PRO A 88 -1.02 8.73 10.06
CA PRO A 88 -1.80 9.09 11.24
C PRO A 88 -0.80 9.34 12.37
N GLY A 89 -0.75 10.57 12.88
CA GLY A 89 0.17 10.92 13.95
C GLY A 89 -0.17 10.19 15.26
N SER A 90 0.82 10.11 16.15
CA SER A 90 0.69 9.55 17.51
C SER A 90 -0.36 10.28 18.38
N ASP A 91 -0.72 11.51 18.00
CA ASP A 91 -1.75 12.33 18.67
C ASP A 91 -3.19 11.93 18.32
N VAL A 92 -3.39 11.02 17.35
CA VAL A 92 -4.66 10.33 17.25
C VAL A 92 -4.68 9.38 18.44
N HIS A 93 -5.31 9.82 19.54
CA HIS A 93 -5.89 8.92 20.52
C HIS A 93 -6.89 8.04 19.75
N PHE A 94 -6.37 7.00 19.09
CA PHE A 94 -7.08 5.76 18.98
C PHE A 94 -7.36 5.44 20.44
N GLN A 95 -8.58 5.77 20.93
CA GLN A 95 -9.10 5.13 22.12
C GLN A 95 -8.66 3.69 22.00
N GLU A 96 -8.00 3.14 23.02
CA GLU A 96 -7.42 1.81 23.08
C GLU A 96 -8.50 0.73 22.91
N ASN A 97 -9.23 0.78 21.80
CA ASN A 97 -10.19 -0.17 21.37
C ASN A 97 -9.35 -1.21 20.66
N ASN A 98 -8.77 -2.08 21.50
CA ASN A 98 -7.96 -3.23 21.16
C ASN A 98 -8.59 -4.09 20.05
N GLU A 99 -9.91 -3.95 19.84
CA GLU A 99 -10.68 -4.57 18.76
C GLU A 99 -10.17 -4.27 17.36
N SER A 100 -9.60 -3.08 17.11
CA SER A 100 -9.13 -2.69 15.76
C SER A 100 -7.80 -3.33 15.37
N LEU A 101 -7.02 -3.85 16.34
CA LEU A 101 -5.68 -4.42 16.14
C LEU A 101 -4.79 -3.55 15.24
N ALA A 102 -4.88 -2.23 15.43
CA ALA A 102 -4.23 -1.23 14.59
C ALA A 102 -2.77 -0.98 14.97
N ASP A 103 -1.94 -0.64 13.96
CA ASP A 103 -0.58 -0.14 14.15
C ASP A 103 -0.18 0.90 13.08
N PRO A 104 -0.65 2.16 13.22
CA PRO A 104 -0.38 3.20 12.23
C PRO A 104 1.11 3.57 12.16
N GLU A 105 1.85 3.49 13.27
CA GLU A 105 3.27 3.82 13.30
C GLU A 105 4.08 2.74 12.58
N ALA A 106 3.84 1.45 12.86
CA ALA A 106 4.54 0.38 12.16
C ALA A 106 4.24 0.37 10.65
N LEU A 107 2.98 0.61 10.27
CA LEU A 107 2.62 0.77 8.85
C LEU A 107 3.38 1.93 8.21
N CYS A 108 3.44 3.08 8.89
CA CYS A 108 4.17 4.25 8.41
C CYS A 108 5.64 3.94 8.17
N TRP A 109 6.30 3.30 9.13
CA TRP A 109 7.68 2.87 8.99
C TRP A 109 7.88 1.95 7.80
N GLN A 110 7.02 0.93 7.62
CA GLN A 110 7.12 0.02 6.49
C GLN A 110 6.98 0.76 5.14
N VAL A 111 5.92 1.57 5.00
CA VAL A 111 5.61 2.29 3.76
C VAL A 111 6.73 3.26 3.40
N LEU A 112 7.25 4.01 4.37
CA LEU A 112 8.32 4.98 4.11
C LEU A 112 9.65 4.30 3.73
N ASN A 113 10.01 3.19 4.38
CA ASN A 113 11.21 2.43 4.02
C ASN A 113 11.09 1.83 2.61
N ALA A 114 9.98 1.16 2.31
CA ALA A 114 9.76 0.57 1.00
C ALA A 114 9.72 1.62 -0.13
N ALA A 115 9.30 2.86 0.16
CA ALA A 115 9.28 3.94 -0.81
C ALA A 115 10.65 4.59 -1.05
N TRP A 116 11.60 4.40 -0.12
CA TRP A 116 12.97 4.92 -0.24
C TRP A 116 13.91 4.00 -1.02
N ASP A 117 13.62 2.70 -1.07
CA ASP A 117 14.37 1.70 -1.84
C ASP A 117 14.23 1.88 -3.38
#